data_AF-A0A7S4BD64-F1
#
_entry.id   AF-A0A7S4BD64-F1
#
_cell.length_a   1.000
_cell.length_b   1.000
_cell.length_c   1.000
_cell.angle_alpha   90.00
_cell.angle_beta   90.00
_cell.angle_gamma   90.00
#
_symmetry.space_group_name_H-M   'P 1'
#
loop_
_entity.id
_entity.type
_entity.pdbx_description
1 polymer ?
#
loop_
_entity_poly.entity_id
_entity_poly.type
_entity_poly.pdbx_seq_one_letter_code
_entity_poly.pdbx_strand_id
1 'polypeptide(L)'
;MSISADDVPLPLEATRPYLQRAQELRSAHPLASHALRMLAMRLALKMRSSLRTADMPFVQALMEQLESEEHALRERGSTERDTQAAVRTLALDLYSRAKAADKPEISHPHPSMSWTVVDAPKVARAFHASAILLDTLRLFDPQLPPEMAKVQHAAHTRSHALASQLARALASAPCIPL
;
A
#
# COMPACT_ATOMS: atom_id res chain seq x y z
N MET A 1 4.89 -15.20 -15.23
CA MET A 1 4.38 -15.60 -13.90
C MET A 1 4.10 -14.32 -13.11
N SER A 2 3.04 -14.24 -12.30
CA SER A 2 2.80 -13.07 -11.46
C SER A 2 3.51 -13.27 -10.13
N ILE A 3 4.34 -12.32 -9.70
CA ILE A 3 4.97 -12.41 -8.38
C ILE A 3 3.91 -12.27 -7.30
N SER A 4 3.91 -13.19 -6.34
CA SER A 4 3.09 -13.06 -5.14
C SER A 4 3.81 -12.21 -4.09
N ALA A 5 3.04 -11.46 -3.31
CA ALA A 5 3.57 -10.76 -2.15
C ALA A 5 4.02 -11.73 -1.03
N ASP A 6 3.62 -13.00 -1.10
CA ASP A 6 4.03 -14.03 -0.13
C ASP A 6 5.48 -14.48 -0.35
N ASP A 7 5.96 -14.42 -1.60
CA ASP A 7 7.28 -14.90 -2.03
C ASP A 7 8.41 -13.87 -1.84
N VAL A 8 8.11 -12.75 -1.16
CA VAL A 8 9.08 -11.67 -0.94
C VAL A 8 10.25 -12.18 -0.07
N PRO A 9 11.50 -12.08 -0.56
CA PRO A 9 12.67 -12.46 0.23
C PRO A 9 12.81 -11.62 1.49
N LEU A 10 13.35 -12.21 2.58
CA LEU A 10 13.55 -11.52 3.86
C LEU A 10 14.31 -10.17 3.74
N PRO A 11 15.37 -10.04 2.92
CA PRO A 11 16.03 -8.74 2.75
C PRO A 11 15.12 -7.67 2.12
N LEU A 12 14.03 -8.06 1.45
CA LEU A 12 13.09 -7.17 0.77
C LEU A 12 11.76 -7.04 1.52
N GLU A 13 11.69 -7.46 2.78
CA GLU A 13 10.46 -7.47 3.58
C GLU A 13 9.77 -6.09 3.63
N ALA A 14 10.57 -5.01 3.66
CA ALA A 14 10.07 -3.64 3.61
C ALA A 14 9.25 -3.31 2.34
N THR A 15 9.42 -4.08 1.26
CA THR A 15 8.69 -3.91 0.00
C THR A 15 7.33 -4.64 -0.01
N ARG A 16 7.13 -5.60 0.91
CA ARG A 16 5.94 -6.46 0.96
C ARG A 16 4.62 -5.67 1.01
N PRO A 17 4.48 -4.58 1.81
CA PRO A 17 3.23 -3.83 1.86
C PRO A 17 2.86 -3.23 0.49
N TYR A 18 3.83 -2.74 -0.27
CA TYR A 18 3.60 -2.17 -1.61
C TYR A 18 3.20 -3.24 -2.61
N LEU A 19 3.89 -4.39 -2.61
CA LEU A 19 3.59 -5.50 -3.52
C LEU A 19 2.23 -6.14 -3.23
N GLN A 20 1.85 -6.27 -1.96
CA GLN A 20 0.52 -6.75 -1.58
C GLN A 20 -0.57 -5.80 -2.09
N ARG A 21 -0.43 -4.49 -1.88
CA ARG A 21 -1.40 -3.52 -2.42
C ARG A 21 -1.41 -3.50 -3.95
N ALA A 22 -0.25 -3.64 -4.59
CA ALA A 22 -0.17 -3.72 -6.04
C ALA A 22 -0.96 -4.92 -6.58
N GLN A 23 -0.87 -6.07 -5.91
CA GLN A 23 -1.61 -7.26 -6.31
C GLN A 23 -3.12 -7.07 -6.18
N GLU A 24 -3.59 -6.51 -5.07
CA GLU A 24 -5.02 -6.21 -4.85
C GLU A 24 -5.59 -5.23 -5.88
N LEU A 25 -4.79 -4.23 -6.29
CA LEU A 25 -5.21 -3.18 -7.20
C LEU A 25 -5.05 -3.53 -8.68
N ARG A 26 -4.46 -4.69 -9.01
CA ARG A 26 -4.03 -5.04 -10.37
C ARG A 26 -5.13 -4.92 -11.42
N SER A 27 -6.34 -5.37 -11.11
CA SER A 27 -7.48 -5.36 -12.04
C SER A 27 -8.23 -4.03 -12.04
N ALA A 28 -8.51 -3.47 -10.86
CA ALA A 28 -9.35 -2.28 -10.69
C ALA A 28 -8.59 -0.96 -10.96
N HIS A 29 -7.31 -0.89 -10.60
CA HIS A 29 -6.50 0.32 -10.67
C HIS A 29 -5.09 0.01 -11.19
N PRO A 30 -4.95 -0.35 -12.49
CA PRO A 30 -3.68 -0.80 -13.07
C PRO A 30 -2.55 0.24 -12.98
N LEU A 31 -2.87 1.53 -13.11
CA LEU A 31 -1.88 2.61 -12.96
C LEU A 31 -1.31 2.67 -11.54
N ALA A 32 -2.17 2.60 -10.52
CA ALA A 32 -1.73 2.60 -9.13
C ALA A 32 -0.97 1.32 -8.77
N SER A 33 -1.44 0.17 -9.29
CA SER A 33 -0.78 -1.12 -9.16
C SER A 33 0.65 -1.10 -9.71
N HIS A 34 0.83 -0.57 -10.92
CA HIS A 34 2.14 -0.41 -11.55
C HIS A 34 3.06 0.52 -10.75
N ALA A 35 2.56 1.69 -10.32
CA ALA A 35 3.33 2.64 -9.52
C ALA A 35 3.82 2.03 -8.19
N LEU A 36 3.00 1.21 -7.53
CA LEU A 36 3.39 0.50 -6.30
C LEU A 36 4.54 -0.49 -6.55
N ARG A 37 4.49 -1.26 -7.65
CA ARG A 37 5.59 -2.16 -8.02
C ARG A 37 6.86 -1.40 -8.37
N MET A 38 6.73 -0.26 -9.06
CA MET A 38 7.87 0.61 -9.37
C MET A 38 8.55 1.13 -8.11
N LEU A 39 7.78 1.51 -7.08
CA LEU A 39 8.35 1.90 -5.79
C LEU A 39 9.03 0.73 -5.09
N ALA A 40 8.38 -0.44 -5.05
CA ALA A 40 8.97 -1.65 -4.49
C ALA A 40 10.31 -2.00 -5.16
N MET A 41 10.39 -1.92 -6.49
CA MET A 41 11.63 -2.15 -7.23
C MET A 41 12.70 -1.10 -6.91
N ARG A 42 12.34 0.18 -6.82
CA ARG A 42 13.26 1.26 -6.42
C ARG A 42 13.82 1.03 -5.01
N LEU A 43 13.01 0.53 -4.09
CA LEU A 43 13.46 0.14 -2.74
C LEU A 43 14.38 -1.08 -2.80
N ALA A 44 14.03 -2.11 -3.56
CA ALA A 44 14.87 -3.30 -3.73
C ALA A 44 16.26 -2.94 -4.30
N LEU A 45 16.33 -2.03 -5.27
CA LEU A 45 17.60 -1.54 -5.82
C LEU A 45 18.45 -0.78 -4.78
N LYS A 46 17.83 -0.05 -3.86
CA LYS A 46 18.55 0.59 -2.73
C LYS A 46 19.09 -0.45 -1.75
N MET A 47 18.41 -1.57 -1.61
CA MET A 47 18.78 -2.69 -0.72
C MET A 47 19.65 -3.75 -1.43
N ARG A 48 20.13 -3.48 -2.65
CA ARG A 48 20.87 -4.46 -3.47
C ARG A 48 22.08 -5.07 -2.77
N SER A 49 22.75 -4.32 -1.90
CA SER A 49 23.93 -4.79 -1.17
C SER A 49 23.63 -5.88 -0.15
N SER A 50 22.37 -6.01 0.29
CA SER A 50 21.93 -7.09 1.19
C SER A 50 21.39 -8.31 0.46
N LEU A 51 21.27 -8.27 -0.86
CA LEU A 51 20.72 -9.37 -1.65
C LEU A 51 21.78 -10.46 -1.90
N ARG A 52 21.33 -11.71 -1.81
CA ARG A 52 22.10 -12.90 -2.18
C ARG A 52 21.74 -13.31 -3.61
N THR A 53 22.57 -14.15 -4.22
CA THR A 53 22.28 -14.74 -5.54
C THR A 53 20.92 -15.45 -5.58
N ALA A 54 20.49 -16.05 -4.47
CA ALA A 54 19.18 -16.70 -4.34
C ALA A 54 17.98 -15.74 -4.42
N ASP A 55 18.19 -14.44 -4.14
CA ASP A 55 17.13 -13.43 -4.19
C ASP A 55 16.98 -12.82 -5.60
N MET A 56 17.97 -13.01 -6.47
CA MET A 56 18.01 -12.42 -7.81
C MET A 56 16.85 -12.87 -8.73
N PRO A 57 16.39 -14.13 -8.71
CA PRO A 57 15.24 -14.56 -9.53
C PRO A 57 13.98 -13.75 -9.21
N PHE A 58 13.76 -13.40 -7.94
CA PHE A 58 12.62 -12.56 -7.53
C PHE A 58 12.72 -11.16 -8.13
N VAL A 59 13.90 -10.55 -8.06
CA VAL A 59 14.15 -9.20 -8.60
C VAL A 59 14.01 -9.20 -10.13
N GLN A 60 14.52 -10.22 -10.81
CA GLN A 60 14.39 -10.38 -12.26
C GLN A 60 12.92 -10.52 -12.67
N ALA A 61 12.16 -11.38 -12.00
CA ALA A 61 10.72 -11.50 -12.25
C ALA A 61 9.97 -10.19 -12.03
N LEU A 62 10.40 -9.36 -11.05
CA LEU A 62 9.77 -8.06 -10.76
C LEU A 62 10.03 -7.07 -11.88
N MET A 63 11.25 -7.07 -12.42
CA MET A 63 11.61 -6.28 -13.59
C MET A 63 10.81 -6.69 -14.83
N GLU A 64 10.77 -7.99 -15.15
CA GLU A 64 10.00 -8.51 -16.29
C GLU A 64 8.51 -8.15 -16.18
N GLN A 65 7.95 -8.28 -14.98
CA GLN A 65 6.57 -7.89 -14.73
C GLN A 65 6.36 -6.38 -14.95
N LEU A 66 7.26 -5.54 -14.45
CA LEU A 66 7.19 -4.09 -14.63
C LEU A 66 7.28 -3.69 -16.11
N GLU A 67 8.18 -4.30 -16.87
CA GLU A 67 8.35 -4.06 -18.31
C GLU A 67 7.06 -4.42 -19.08
N SER A 68 6.44 -5.56 -18.74
CA SER A 68 5.17 -5.97 -19.36
C SER A 68 4.02 -5.03 -19.02
N GLU A 69 3.95 -4.55 -17.78
CA GLU A 69 2.93 -3.59 -17.33
C GLU A 69 3.12 -2.23 -18.00
N GLU A 70 4.37 -1.76 -18.09
CA GLU A 70 4.70 -0.51 -18.76
C GLU A 70 4.33 -0.54 -20.24
N HIS A 71 4.64 -1.64 -20.94
CA HIS A 71 4.23 -1.82 -22.33
C HIS A 71 2.70 -1.71 -22.49
N ALA A 72 1.95 -2.45 -21.67
CA ALA A 72 0.48 -2.44 -21.71
C ALA A 72 -0.12 -1.06 -21.37
N LEU A 73 0.51 -0.29 -20.48
CA LEU A 73 0.08 1.06 -20.14
C LEU A 73 0.39 2.07 -21.26
N ARG A 74 1.54 1.93 -21.92
CA ARG A 74 1.93 2.75 -23.08
C ARG A 74 1.02 2.51 -24.27
N GLU A 75 0.64 1.26 -24.55
CA GLU A 75 -0.34 0.93 -25.60
C GLU A 75 -1.71 1.59 -25.36
N ARG A 76 -2.07 1.81 -24.09
CA ARG A 76 -3.30 2.53 -23.70
C ARG A 76 -3.13 4.05 -23.74
N GLY A 77 -1.96 4.57 -24.12
CA GLY A 77 -1.66 5.99 -24.14
C GLY A 77 -1.56 6.63 -22.75
N SER A 78 -1.35 5.83 -21.69
CA SER A 78 -1.24 6.37 -20.34
C SER A 78 0.09 7.09 -20.13
N THR A 79 0.04 8.27 -19.53
CA THR A 79 1.23 9.06 -19.21
C THR A 79 1.64 8.92 -17.75
N GLU A 80 2.85 9.39 -17.43
CA GLU A 80 3.30 9.52 -16.03
C GLU A 80 2.34 10.41 -15.22
N ARG A 81 1.86 11.50 -15.82
CA ARG A 81 0.90 12.42 -15.21
C ARG A 81 -0.42 11.73 -14.89
N ASP A 82 -0.92 10.87 -15.78
CA ASP A 82 -2.12 10.08 -15.54
C ASP A 82 -1.92 9.09 -14.38
N THR A 83 -0.74 8.47 -14.33
CA THR A 83 -0.37 7.56 -13.24
C THR A 83 -0.34 8.28 -11.89
N GLN A 84 0.34 9.43 -11.82
CA GLN A 84 0.40 10.27 -10.62
C GLN A 84 -1.01 10.72 -10.19
N ALA A 85 -1.85 11.17 -11.13
CA ALA A 85 -3.21 11.59 -10.87
C ALA A 85 -4.09 10.42 -10.37
N ALA A 86 -3.96 9.23 -10.96
CA ALA A 86 -4.69 8.03 -10.55
C ALA A 86 -4.31 7.60 -9.13
N VAL A 87 -3.02 7.55 -8.81
CA VAL A 87 -2.52 7.23 -7.46
C VAL A 87 -3.04 8.24 -6.44
N ARG A 88 -2.90 9.54 -6.73
CA ARG A 88 -3.35 10.61 -5.83
C ARG A 88 -4.86 10.55 -5.58
N THR A 89 -5.65 10.42 -6.63
CA THR A 89 -7.12 10.38 -6.54
C THR A 89 -7.57 9.20 -5.69
N LEU A 90 -7.04 8.01 -5.96
CA LEU A 90 -7.37 6.81 -5.19
C LEU A 90 -6.97 6.94 -3.72
N ALA A 91 -5.78 7.47 -3.44
CA ALA A 91 -5.30 7.62 -2.07
C ALA A 91 -6.19 8.54 -1.23
N LEU A 92 -6.62 9.68 -1.81
CA LEU A 92 -7.48 10.65 -1.15
C LEU A 92 -8.92 10.17 -1.01
N ASP A 93 -9.44 9.44 -1.99
CA ASP A 93 -10.76 8.79 -1.91
C ASP A 93 -10.79 7.75 -0.78
N LEU A 94 -9.79 6.86 -0.72
CA LEU A 94 -9.67 5.87 0.37
C LEU A 94 -9.57 6.54 1.74
N TYR A 95 -8.76 7.61 1.86
CA TYR A 95 -8.67 8.37 3.11
C TYR A 95 -10.02 8.96 3.52
N SER A 96 -10.72 9.59 2.57
CA SER A 96 -12.00 10.25 2.84
C SER A 96 -13.07 9.25 3.26
N ARG A 97 -13.14 8.09 2.58
CA ARG A 97 -14.05 6.99 2.95
C ARG A 97 -13.71 6.39 4.30
N ALA A 98 -12.42 6.15 4.57
CA ALA A 98 -11.96 5.64 5.85
C ALA A 98 -12.34 6.62 6.98
N LYS A 99 -12.08 7.91 6.79
CA LYS A 99 -12.42 8.96 7.76
C LYS A 99 -13.92 9.07 8.02
N ALA A 100 -14.75 8.93 6.99
CA ALA A 100 -16.21 8.96 7.12
C ALA A 100 -16.77 7.72 7.86
N ALA A 101 -16.11 6.57 7.73
CA ALA A 101 -16.51 5.31 8.36
C ALA A 101 -15.84 5.06 9.73
N ASP A 102 -14.84 5.87 10.08
CA ASP A 102 -14.12 5.79 11.34
C ASP A 102 -14.99 6.27 12.51
N LYS A 103 -14.73 5.70 13.68
CA LYS A 103 -15.42 6.03 14.94
C LYS A 103 -14.39 6.34 16.02
N PRO A 104 -13.71 7.51 15.96
CA PRO A 104 -12.67 7.88 16.91
C PRO A 104 -13.17 7.97 18.35
N GLU A 105 -14.47 8.17 18.56
CA GLU A 105 -15.13 8.15 19.87
C GLU A 105 -15.08 6.77 20.55
N ILE A 106 -14.94 5.68 19.78
CA ILE A 106 -14.81 4.33 20.32
C ILE A 106 -13.35 4.09 20.70
N SER A 107 -12.98 4.49 21.92
CA SER A 107 -11.63 4.30 22.46
C SER A 107 -11.31 2.84 22.82
N HIS A 108 -12.34 2.05 23.12
CA HIS A 108 -12.23 0.65 23.52
C HIS A 108 -13.17 -0.22 22.65
N PRO A 109 -12.72 -0.63 21.45
CA PRO A 109 -13.48 -1.56 20.63
C PRO A 109 -13.73 -2.87 21.40
N HIS A 110 -14.92 -3.45 21.25
CA HIS A 110 -15.31 -4.69 21.90
C HIS A 110 -15.89 -5.69 20.88
N PRO A 111 -15.64 -7.01 21.01
CA PRO A 111 -16.15 -8.03 20.07
C PRO A 111 -17.67 -8.07 19.89
N SER A 112 -18.43 -7.60 20.88
CA SER A 112 -19.90 -7.53 20.77
C SER A 112 -20.41 -6.40 19.86
N MET A 113 -19.56 -5.46 19.48
CA MET A 113 -19.93 -4.36 18.59
C MET A 113 -19.73 -4.77 17.13
N SER A 114 -20.81 -4.74 16.34
CA SER A 114 -20.76 -5.08 14.90
C SER A 114 -19.69 -4.28 14.15
N TRP A 115 -19.57 -2.98 14.42
CA TRP A 115 -18.55 -2.12 13.81
C TRP A 115 -17.13 -2.62 14.10
N THR A 116 -16.83 -3.05 15.33
CA THR A 116 -15.50 -3.55 15.72
C THR A 116 -15.09 -4.79 14.91
N VAL A 117 -16.03 -5.70 14.65
CA VAL A 117 -15.74 -6.97 13.99
C VAL A 117 -15.74 -6.83 12.47
N VAL A 118 -16.66 -6.04 11.93
CA VAL A 118 -16.94 -6.01 10.48
C VAL A 118 -16.29 -4.81 9.78
N ASP A 119 -16.38 -3.63 10.37
CA ASP A 119 -16.08 -2.37 9.66
C ASP A 119 -14.72 -1.80 10.07
N ALA A 120 -14.39 -1.79 11.35
CA ALA A 120 -13.14 -1.24 11.86
C ALA A 120 -11.88 -1.86 11.21
N PRO A 121 -11.81 -3.18 10.94
CA PRO A 121 -10.68 -3.75 10.20
C PRO A 121 -10.58 -3.21 8.77
N LYS A 122 -11.73 -2.97 8.10
CA LYS A 122 -11.77 -2.38 6.76
C LYS A 122 -11.32 -0.91 6.79
N VAL A 123 -11.74 -0.16 7.81
CA VAL A 123 -11.31 1.23 8.04
C VAL A 123 -9.80 1.31 8.26
N ALA A 124 -9.24 0.46 9.12
CA ALA A 124 -7.79 0.40 9.36
C ALA A 124 -7.01 0.07 8.08
N ARG A 125 -7.49 -0.92 7.30
CA ARG A 125 -6.90 -1.28 6.00
C ARG A 125 -6.99 -0.15 4.98
N ALA A 126 -8.11 0.58 4.93
CA ALA A 126 -8.30 1.71 4.02
C ALA A 126 -7.37 2.88 4.35
N PHE A 127 -7.20 3.23 5.64
CA PHE A 127 -6.20 4.22 6.06
C PHE A 127 -4.78 3.78 5.71
N HIS A 128 -4.44 2.52 5.97
CA HIS A 128 -3.11 1.99 5.65
C HIS A 128 -2.84 1.99 4.13
N ALA A 129 -3.80 1.56 3.32
CA ALA A 129 -3.70 1.60 1.86
C ALA A 129 -3.54 3.04 1.35
N SER A 130 -4.26 4.00 1.91
CA SER A 130 -4.10 5.43 1.60
C SER A 130 -2.68 5.93 1.92
N ALA A 131 -2.15 5.58 3.10
CA ALA A 131 -0.80 5.98 3.51
C ALA A 131 0.29 5.43 2.56
N ILE A 132 0.15 4.18 2.12
CA ILE A 132 1.06 3.53 1.14
C ILE A 132 0.95 4.19 -0.25
N LEU A 133 -0.27 4.46 -0.72
CA LEU A 133 -0.46 5.12 -2.02
C LEU A 133 0.07 6.56 -2.01
N LEU A 134 -0.11 7.30 -0.92
CA LEU A 134 0.53 8.62 -0.76
C LEU A 134 2.04 8.51 -0.73
N ASP A 135 2.61 7.48 -0.09
CA ASP A 135 4.05 7.22 -0.14
C ASP A 135 4.56 7.00 -1.57
N THR A 136 3.75 6.30 -2.37
CA THR A 136 4.05 6.00 -3.79
C THR A 136 4.19 7.26 -4.64
N LEU A 137 3.56 8.38 -4.26
CA LEU A 137 3.73 9.66 -4.95
C LEU A 137 5.17 10.18 -4.90
N ARG A 138 6.01 9.68 -3.97
CA ARG A 138 7.45 9.98 -3.90
C ARG A 138 8.25 9.50 -5.12
N LEU A 139 7.65 8.67 -5.98
CA LEU A 139 8.22 8.34 -7.28
C LEU A 139 8.31 9.55 -8.20
N PHE A 140 7.25 10.38 -8.22
CA PHE A 140 7.08 11.49 -9.15
C PHE A 140 7.62 12.80 -8.55
N ASP A 141 7.49 12.97 -7.23
CA ASP A 141 8.03 14.11 -6.50
C ASP A 141 8.64 13.63 -5.17
N PRO A 142 9.97 13.70 -4.98
CA PRO A 142 10.62 13.26 -3.75
C PRO A 142 10.03 13.89 -2.47
N GLN A 143 9.46 15.09 -2.56
CA GLN A 143 8.85 15.80 -1.45
C GLN A 143 7.33 15.90 -1.65
N LEU A 144 6.57 15.16 -0.84
CA LEU A 144 5.13 15.33 -0.83
C LEU A 144 4.75 16.75 -0.40
N PRO A 145 3.80 17.40 -1.09
CA PRO A 145 3.25 18.66 -0.63
C PRO A 145 2.75 18.58 0.82
N PRO A 146 2.93 19.65 1.64
CA PRO A 146 2.68 19.58 3.09
C PRO A 146 1.30 19.05 3.46
N GLU A 147 0.26 19.42 2.72
CA GLU A 147 -1.11 18.95 2.96
C GLU A 147 -1.25 17.43 2.74
N MET A 148 -0.60 16.88 1.71
CA MET A 148 -0.60 15.43 1.48
C MET A 148 0.28 14.69 2.49
N ALA A 149 1.40 15.28 2.90
CA ALA A 149 2.24 14.72 3.96
C ALA A 149 1.48 14.62 5.30
N LYS A 150 0.70 15.65 5.66
CA LYS A 150 -0.20 15.62 6.83
C LYS A 150 -1.23 14.49 6.73
N VAL A 151 -1.88 14.34 5.57
CA VAL A 151 -2.86 13.26 5.34
C VAL A 151 -2.20 11.90 5.44
N GLN A 152 -1.03 11.71 4.83
CA GLN A 152 -0.26 10.47 4.91
C GLN A 152 0.05 10.10 6.37
N HIS A 153 0.59 11.06 7.13
CA HIS A 153 0.94 10.86 8.52
C HIS A 153 -0.28 10.54 9.39
N ALA A 154 -1.40 11.25 9.19
CA ALA A 154 -2.65 11.00 9.89
C ALA A 154 -3.22 9.61 9.56
N ALA A 155 -3.22 9.22 8.28
CA ALA A 155 -3.68 7.92 7.83
C ALA A 155 -2.83 6.78 8.42
N HIS A 156 -1.50 6.91 8.37
CA HIS A 156 -0.57 5.94 8.95
C HIS A 156 -0.75 5.82 10.47
N THR A 157 -0.79 6.95 11.18
CA THR A 157 -0.93 6.93 12.65
C THR A 157 -2.26 6.29 13.05
N ARG A 158 -3.35 6.65 12.37
CA ARG A 158 -4.68 6.12 12.69
C ARG A 158 -4.81 4.64 12.33
N SER A 159 -4.25 4.19 11.21
CA SER A 159 -4.29 2.79 10.82
C SER A 159 -3.59 1.89 11.85
N HIS A 160 -2.37 2.24 12.28
CA HIS A 160 -1.63 1.50 13.30
C HIS A 160 -2.33 1.52 14.66
N ALA A 161 -2.84 2.69 15.08
CA ALA A 161 -3.56 2.82 16.35
C ALA A 161 -4.81 1.92 16.37
N LEU A 162 -5.64 1.99 15.32
CA LEU A 162 -6.86 1.21 15.22
C LEU A 162 -6.56 -0.29 15.11
N ALA A 163 -5.60 -0.69 14.27
CA ALA A 163 -5.21 -2.09 14.13
C ALA A 163 -4.69 -2.68 15.46
N SER A 164 -3.91 -1.90 16.22
CA SER A 164 -3.44 -2.31 17.56
C SER A 164 -4.59 -2.45 18.56
N GLN A 165 -5.57 -1.54 18.51
CA GLN A 165 -6.78 -1.63 19.35
C GLN A 165 -7.59 -2.88 19.01
N LEU A 166 -7.77 -3.17 17.71
CA LEU A 166 -8.52 -4.33 17.23
C LEU A 166 -7.83 -5.65 17.55
N ALA A 167 -6.51 -5.75 17.37
CA ALA A 167 -5.75 -6.95 17.70
C ALA A 167 -5.92 -7.33 19.18
N ARG A 168 -5.89 -6.34 20.08
CA ARG A 168 -6.16 -6.55 21.51
C ARG A 168 -7.61 -6.91 21.78
N ALA A 169 -8.56 -6.18 21.21
CA ALA A 169 -9.98 -6.38 21.45
C ALA A 169 -10.49 -7.75 20.98
N LEU A 170 -9.98 -8.22 19.84
CA LEU A 170 -10.41 -9.45 19.18
C LEU A 170 -9.49 -10.65 19.47
N ALA A 171 -8.42 -10.45 20.24
CA ALA A 171 -7.37 -11.45 20.47
C ALA A 171 -6.86 -12.11 19.18
N SER A 172 -6.63 -11.30 18.14
CA SER A 172 -6.26 -11.75 16.80
C SER A 172 -5.04 -11.01 16.26
N ALA A 173 -4.44 -11.56 15.20
CA ALA A 173 -3.36 -10.89 14.49
C ALA A 173 -3.85 -9.54 13.92
N PRO A 174 -2.98 -8.50 13.86
CA PRO A 174 -3.39 -7.19 13.37
C PRO A 174 -3.83 -7.28 11.91
N CYS A 175 -4.86 -6.49 11.56
CA CYS A 175 -5.44 -6.51 10.22
C CYS A 175 -4.59 -5.81 9.15
N ILE A 176 -3.50 -5.17 9.56
CA ILE A 176 -2.43 -4.55 8.75
C ILE A 176 -1.08 -4.87 9.42
N PRO A 177 0.05 -4.77 8.71
CA PRO A 177 1.39 -4.81 9.32
C PRO A 177 1.55 -3.69 10.36
N LEU A 178 2.09 -4.00 11.55
CA LEU A 178 2.34 -3.05 12.64
C LEU A 178 3.80 -2.66 12.77
#